data_AF-A0A0L0F8Z5-F1
#
_entry.id   AF-A0A0L0F8Z5-F1
#
_cell.length_a   1.000
_cell.length_b   1.000
_cell.length_c   1.000
_cell.angle_alpha   90.00
_cell.angle_beta   90.00
_cell.angle_gamma   90.00
#
_symmetry.space_group_name_H-M   'P 1'
#
loop_
_entity.id
_entity.type
_entity.pdbx_description
1 polymer ?
#
loop_
_entity_poly.entity_id
_entity_poly.type
_entity_poly.pdbx_seq_one_letter_code
_entity_poly.pdbx_strand_id
1 'polypeptide(L)'
;NTPMDMLALLCVTRFDEHKFPLGDLGRPVSPWVQWCNDNIDLQDKTLTKESAMKLRLLTSIFALRRTLEDSGIVMPEKKYDMRQLELSEEEANYYREYQIRCATKIEVFKKENRLEKQAICVFAMLTRLRQLCIHPWLVQYTGAT
;
A
#
# COMPACT_ATOMS: atom_id res chain seq x y z
N ASN A 1 8.47 3.67 31.14
CA ASN A 1 7.12 3.05 31.01
C ASN A 1 6.18 3.51 32.12
N THR A 2 6.23 4.78 32.50
CA THR A 2 5.16 5.36 33.33
C THR A 2 4.02 5.81 32.41
N PRO A 3 2.76 5.80 32.87
CA PRO A 3 1.63 6.31 32.10
C PRO A 3 1.82 7.79 31.69
N MET A 4 2.55 8.56 32.49
CA MET A 4 2.87 9.97 32.23
C MET A 4 3.81 10.16 31.04
N ASP A 5 4.80 9.28 30.83
CA ASP A 5 5.65 9.33 29.64
C ASP A 5 4.85 9.04 28.37
N MET A 6 3.90 8.09 28.43
CA MET A 6 3.04 7.76 27.29
C MET A 6 2.07 8.90 26.97
N LEU A 7 1.52 9.56 27.99
CA LEU A 7 0.70 10.76 27.81
C LEU A 7 1.51 11.93 27.23
N ALA A 8 2.77 12.12 27.65
CA ALA A 8 3.66 13.13 27.08
C ALA A 8 4.00 12.85 25.60
N LEU A 9 4.10 11.57 25.20
CA LEU A 9 4.23 11.16 23.80
C LEU A 9 2.93 11.29 23.00
N LEU A 10 1.78 11.12 23.65
CA LEU A 10 0.44 11.37 23.10
C LEU A 10 0.10 12.87 23.03
N CYS A 11 0.82 13.74 23.73
CA CYS A 11 0.69 15.20 23.67
C CYS A 11 1.14 15.80 22.33
N VAL A 12 1.07 15.04 21.24
CA VAL A 12 1.03 15.56 19.86
C VAL A 12 -0.23 16.38 19.60
N THR A 13 -1.26 16.35 20.45
CA THR A 13 -2.42 17.24 20.26
C THR A 13 -3.04 17.75 21.57
N ARG A 14 -2.41 18.73 22.21
CA ARG A 14 -3.22 19.93 22.50
C ARG A 14 -3.33 20.63 21.15
N PHE A 15 -4.49 20.56 20.52
CA PHE A 15 -4.75 21.25 19.27
C PHE A 15 -4.68 22.76 19.57
N ASP A 16 -3.47 23.31 19.44
CA ASP A 16 -3.16 24.70 19.73
C ASP A 16 -3.12 25.40 18.36
N GLU A 17 -4.29 25.86 17.91
CA GLU A 17 -4.52 26.44 16.58
C GLU A 17 -3.50 27.53 16.20
N HIS A 18 -2.89 28.15 17.21
CA HIS A 18 -1.95 29.26 17.09
C HIS A 18 -0.47 28.86 16.93
N LYS A 19 -0.11 27.57 16.93
CA LYS A 19 1.30 27.12 16.88
C LYS A 19 1.73 26.51 15.54
N PHE A 20 0.86 26.44 14.54
CA PHE A 20 1.21 25.81 13.28
C PHE A 20 1.95 26.80 12.36
N PRO A 21 3.20 26.49 11.93
CA PRO A 21 3.85 27.28 10.90
C PRO A 21 2.99 27.24 9.64
N LEU A 22 2.71 28.40 9.07
CA LEU A 22 2.03 28.48 7.79
C LEU A 22 3.00 27.95 6.71
N GLY A 23 2.53 27.00 5.90
CA GLY A 23 3.29 26.53 4.74
C GLY A 23 3.43 27.64 3.67
N ASP A 24 4.14 27.36 2.58
CA ASP A 24 4.46 28.33 1.51
C ASP A 24 3.25 29.07 0.91
N LEU A 25 2.04 28.52 1.08
CA LEU A 25 0.77 29.08 0.60
C LEU A 25 -0.06 29.78 1.70
N GLY A 26 0.51 30.03 2.88
CA GLY A 26 -0.22 30.67 3.98
C GLY A 26 -1.33 29.79 4.56
N ARG A 27 -1.24 28.45 4.41
CA ARG A 27 -2.21 27.49 4.98
C ARG A 27 -1.56 26.76 6.16
N PRO A 28 -2.30 26.50 7.26
CA PRO A 28 -1.78 25.67 8.33
C PRO A 28 -1.52 24.27 7.78
N VAL A 29 -0.32 23.74 8.04
CA VAL A 29 0.03 22.37 7.69
C VAL A 29 -0.83 21.44 8.54
N SER A 30 -1.45 20.43 7.93
CA SER A 30 -2.24 19.44 8.68
C SER A 30 -1.38 18.84 9.80
N PRO A 31 -1.90 18.69 11.03
CA PRO A 31 -1.15 18.08 12.13
C PRO A 31 -0.59 16.70 11.77
N TRP A 32 -1.30 15.97 10.91
CA TRP A 32 -0.86 14.68 10.40
C TRP A 32 0.33 14.81 9.43
N VAL A 33 0.32 15.81 8.55
CA VAL A 33 1.43 16.08 7.62
C VAL A 33 2.67 16.54 8.37
N GLN A 34 2.51 17.39 9.38
CA GLN A 34 3.61 17.83 10.23
C GLN A 34 4.20 16.66 11.02
N TRP A 35 3.36 15.85 11.66
CA TRP A 35 3.82 14.64 12.35
C TRP A 35 4.55 13.68 11.40
N CYS A 36 4.05 13.50 10.18
CA CYS A 36 4.72 12.71 9.14
C CYS A 36 6.08 13.32 8.80
N ASN A 37 6.21 14.62 8.55
CA ASN A 37 7.49 15.26 8.24
C ASN A 37 8.51 15.12 9.39
N ASP A 38 8.04 15.21 10.65
CA ASP A 38 8.91 15.20 11.84
C ASP A 38 9.33 13.77 12.25
N ASN A 39 8.54 12.75 11.90
CA ASN A 39 8.73 11.37 12.37
C ASN A 39 8.92 10.35 11.25
N ILE A 40 8.66 10.71 9.99
CA ILE A 40 8.82 9.87 8.81
C ILE A 40 9.70 10.66 7.84
N ASP A 41 10.93 10.19 7.63
CA ASP A 41 11.73 10.71 6.54
C ASP A 41 11.06 10.34 5.22
N LEU A 42 10.42 11.31 4.56
CA LEU A 42 9.71 11.11 3.30
C LEU A 42 10.68 10.97 2.11
N GLN A 43 11.97 11.30 2.30
CA GLN A 43 12.99 11.18 1.26
C GLN A 43 13.50 9.74 1.16
N ASP A 44 13.57 9.03 2.29
CA ASP A 44 13.98 7.63 2.33
C ASP A 44 12.75 6.73 2.42
N LYS A 45 12.55 5.85 1.43
CA LYS A 45 11.46 4.85 1.47
C LYS A 45 11.62 3.83 2.61
N THR A 46 12.67 3.94 3.41
CA THR A 46 13.00 3.07 4.53
C THR A 46 12.75 3.77 5.86
N LEU A 47 11.89 3.16 6.67
CA LEU A 47 11.63 3.62 8.03
C LEU A 47 12.87 3.41 8.91
N THR A 48 13.50 4.49 9.36
CA THR A 48 14.59 4.46 10.34
C THR A 48 14.17 3.71 11.60
N LYS A 49 15.10 3.01 12.26
CA LYS A 49 14.80 2.24 13.48
C LYS A 49 14.16 3.10 14.58
N GLU A 50 14.56 4.35 14.69
CA GLU A 50 14.05 5.31 15.68
C GLU A 50 12.60 5.71 15.41
N SER A 51 12.25 6.01 14.16
CA SER A 51 10.86 6.32 13.77
C SER A 51 9.94 5.11 13.93
N ALA A 52 10.44 3.90 13.65
CA ALA A 52 9.73 2.66 13.92
C ALA A 52 9.43 2.46 15.42
N MET A 53 10.37 2.79 16.31
CA MET A 53 10.16 2.71 17.77
C MET A 53 9.12 3.72 18.25
N LYS A 54 9.18 4.97 17.77
CA LYS A 54 8.17 6.00 18.08
C LYS A 54 6.78 5.56 17.64
N LEU A 55 6.65 5.07 16.40
CA LEU A 55 5.39 4.57 15.86
C LEU A 55 4.86 3.39 16.67
N ARG A 56 5.73 2.44 17.05
CA ARG A 56 5.37 1.29 17.89
C ARG A 56 4.81 1.74 19.23
N LEU A 57 5.43 2.75 19.86
CA LEU A 57 4.98 3.27 21.15
C LEU A 57 3.61 3.93 21.07
N LEU A 58 3.38 4.77 20.05
CA LEU A 58 2.07 5.38 19.80
C LEU A 58 1.01 4.32 19.50
N THR A 59 1.35 3.33 18.70
CA THR A 59 0.44 2.27 18.27
C THR A 59 0.11 1.30 19.41
N SER A 60 1.02 1.10 20.36
CA SER A 60 0.81 0.20 21.50
C SER A 60 -0.33 0.61 22.44
N ILE A 61 -0.71 1.89 22.42
CA ILE A 61 -1.77 2.43 23.28
C ILE A 61 -3.16 1.97 22.81
N PHE A 62 -3.35 1.76 21.51
CA PHE A 62 -4.66 1.40 20.93
C PHE A 62 -4.66 0.05 20.19
N ALA A 63 -3.51 -0.46 19.76
CA ALA A 63 -3.41 -1.71 19.02
C ALA A 63 -2.96 -2.85 19.93
N LEU A 64 -3.84 -3.84 20.11
CA LEU A 64 -3.48 -5.13 20.68
C LEU A 64 -2.99 -6.06 19.55
N ARG A 65 -1.72 -6.44 19.59
CA ARG A 65 -1.13 -7.43 18.67
C ARG A 65 -0.60 -8.61 19.49
N ARG A 66 -1.08 -9.82 19.20
CA ARG A 66 -0.56 -11.07 19.76
C ARG A 66 -0.01 -11.94 18.63
N THR A 67 1.13 -12.56 18.86
CA THR A 67 1.64 -13.61 17.96
C THR A 67 1.21 -14.98 18.48
N LEU A 68 1.39 -16.03 17.67
CA LEU A 68 1.06 -17.39 18.10
C LEU A 68 1.90 -17.79 19.32
N GLU A 69 3.16 -17.35 19.38
CA GLU A 69 4.09 -17.56 20.50
C GLU A 69 3.57 -16.94 21.81
N ASP A 70 2.95 -15.76 21.74
CA ASP A 70 2.41 -15.05 22.90
C ASP A 70 1.06 -15.60 23.40
N SER A 71 0.38 -16.41 22.57
CA SER A 71 -1.01 -16.78 22.81
C SER A 71 -1.19 -17.89 23.85
N GLY A 72 -0.13 -18.66 24.14
CA GLY A 72 -0.20 -19.85 24.99
C GLY A 72 -1.10 -20.97 24.45
N ILE A 73 -1.61 -20.82 23.22
CA ILE A 73 -2.52 -21.74 22.57
C ILE A 73 -1.73 -22.58 21.57
N VAL A 74 -1.82 -23.91 21.70
CA VAL A 74 -1.26 -24.83 20.71
C VAL A 74 -2.22 -24.90 19.52
N MET A 75 -1.97 -24.07 18.51
CA MET A 75 -2.70 -24.09 17.24
C MET A 75 -2.02 -25.09 16.28
N PRO A 76 -2.78 -25.86 15.48
CA PRO A 76 -2.19 -26.74 14.48
C PRO A 76 -1.33 -25.95 13.48
N GLU A 77 -0.27 -26.59 12.98
CA GLU A 77 0.62 -25.99 12.00
C GLU A 77 -0.13 -25.59 10.72
N LYS A 78 0.19 -24.39 10.23
CA LYS A 78 -0.40 -23.87 9.00
C LYS A 78 0.19 -24.60 7.80
N LYS A 79 -0.60 -25.50 7.20
CA LYS A 79 -0.24 -26.20 5.97
C LYS A 79 -0.61 -25.34 4.75
N TYR A 80 0.32 -25.19 3.83
CA TYR A 80 0.09 -24.54 2.54
C TYR A 80 0.36 -25.55 1.43
N ASP A 81 -0.60 -25.69 0.51
CA ASP A 81 -0.43 -26.47 -0.72
C ASP A 81 -0.34 -25.47 -1.88
N MET A 82 0.81 -25.42 -2.54
CA MET A 82 1.02 -24.58 -3.72
C MET A 82 0.80 -25.41 -4.97
N ARG A 83 -0.30 -25.14 -5.68
CA ARG A 83 -0.63 -25.79 -6.94
C ARG A 83 -0.29 -24.89 -8.11
N GLN A 84 0.49 -25.42 -9.04
CA GLN A 84 0.70 -24.79 -10.34
C GLN A 84 -0.37 -25.29 -11.30
N LEU A 85 -0.99 -24.35 -12.01
CA LEU A 85 -2.03 -24.62 -12.99
C LEU A 85 -1.56 -24.06 -14.33
N GLU A 86 -1.87 -24.78 -15.40
CA GLU A 86 -1.67 -24.31 -16.77
C GLU A 86 -2.99 -23.76 -17.30
N LEU A 87 -2.90 -22.69 -18.09
CA LEU A 87 -4.05 -22.12 -18.77
C LEU A 87 -4.46 -23.05 -19.92
N SER A 88 -5.77 -23.14 -20.19
CA SER A 88 -6.25 -23.78 -21.41
C SER A 88 -5.71 -23.04 -22.64
N GLU A 89 -5.64 -23.71 -23.79
CA GLU A 89 -5.09 -23.12 -25.02
C GLU A 89 -5.84 -21.85 -25.43
N GLU A 90 -7.18 -21.84 -25.29
CA GLU A 90 -8.02 -20.68 -25.55
C GLU A 90 -7.70 -19.52 -24.60
N GLU A 91 -7.61 -19.79 -23.30
CA GLU A 91 -7.29 -18.81 -22.26
C GLU A 91 -5.89 -18.22 -22.44
N ALA A 92 -4.93 -19.08 -22.81
CA ALA A 92 -3.55 -18.71 -23.09
C ALA A 92 -3.45 -17.83 -24.35
N ASN A 93 -4.30 -18.05 -25.35
CA ASN A 93 -4.36 -17.19 -26.53
C ASN A 93 -4.88 -15.79 -26.16
N TYR A 94 -6.02 -15.71 -25.45
CA TYR A 94 -6.55 -14.43 -24.97
C TYR A 94 -5.56 -13.67 -24.08
N TYR A 95 -4.87 -14.39 -23.19
CA TYR A 95 -3.85 -13.82 -22.33
C TYR A 95 -2.69 -13.23 -23.15
N ARG A 96 -2.16 -13.97 -24.13
CA ARG A 96 -1.07 -13.51 -25.01
C ARG A 96 -1.46 -12.29 -25.83
N GLU A 97 -2.65 -12.31 -26.43
CA GLU A 97 -3.16 -11.16 -27.20
C GLU A 97 -3.24 -9.90 -26.34
N TYR A 98 -3.79 -10.02 -25.12
CA TYR A 98 -3.87 -8.89 -24.19
C TYR A 98 -2.48 -8.45 -23.71
N GLN A 99 -1.56 -9.39 -23.46
CA GLN A 99 -0.18 -9.10 -23.06
C GLN A 99 0.56 -8.29 -24.12
N ILE A 100 0.43 -8.64 -25.41
CA ILE A 100 1.02 -7.88 -26.52
C ILE A 100 0.46 -6.45 -26.53
N ARG A 101 -0.87 -6.29 -26.39
CA ARG A 101 -1.51 -4.97 -26.32
C ARG A 101 -0.98 -4.12 -25.16
N CYS A 102 -0.77 -4.73 -24.01
CA CYS A 102 -0.17 -4.06 -22.84
C CYS A 102 1.29 -3.65 -23.11
N ALA A 103 2.09 -4.55 -23.68
CA ALA A 103 3.49 -4.28 -24.01
C ALA A 103 3.61 -3.08 -24.97
N THR A 104 2.82 -3.05 -26.05
CA THR A 104 2.81 -1.92 -27.00
C THR A 104 2.44 -0.60 -26.31
N LYS A 105 1.44 -0.60 -25.41
CA LYS A 105 1.07 0.61 -24.66
C LYS A 105 2.18 1.09 -23.73
N ILE A 106 2.86 0.17 -23.06
CA ILE A 106 3.98 0.48 -22.17
C ILE A 106 5.15 1.06 -22.98
N GLU A 107 5.45 0.52 -24.16
CA GLU A 107 6.46 1.09 -25.06
C GLU A 107 6.14 2.52 -25.49
N VAL A 108 4.87 2.83 -25.78
CA VAL A 108 4.43 4.20 -26.06
C VAL A 108 4.65 5.11 -24.86
N PHE A 109 4.23 4.70 -23.65
CA PHE A 109 4.46 5.50 -22.44
C PHE A 109 5.94 5.71 -22.13
N LYS A 110 6.79 4.73 -22.47
CA LYS A 110 8.24 4.82 -22.34
C LYS A 110 8.83 5.82 -23.33
N LYS A 111 8.40 5.79 -24.60
CA LYS A 111 8.83 6.76 -25.63
C LYS A 111 8.43 8.19 -25.26
N GLU A 112 7.25 8.37 -24.66
CA GLU A 112 6.77 9.67 -24.19
C GLU A 112 7.36 10.12 -22.84
N ASN A 113 8.22 9.30 -22.21
CA ASN A 113 8.76 9.51 -20.87
C ASN A 113 7.68 9.83 -19.80
N ARG A 114 6.50 9.18 -19.93
CA ARG A 114 5.29 9.44 -19.12
C ARG A 114 4.88 8.27 -18.23
N LEU A 115 5.78 7.31 -18.01
CA LEU A 115 5.50 6.10 -17.23
C LEU A 115 4.99 6.40 -15.80
N GLU A 116 5.64 7.31 -15.08
CA GLU A 116 5.24 7.64 -13.70
C GLU A 116 3.86 8.30 -13.63
N LYS A 117 3.57 9.19 -14.59
CA LYS A 117 2.26 9.84 -14.71
C LYS A 117 1.14 8.86 -15.07
N GLN A 118 1.49 7.72 -15.69
CA GLN A 118 0.55 6.70 -16.16
C GLN A 118 0.56 5.43 -15.30
N ALA A 119 1.10 5.48 -14.07
CA ALA A 119 1.17 4.33 -13.18
C ALA A 119 -0.19 3.64 -12.96
N ILE A 120 -1.27 4.42 -12.82
CA ILE A 120 -2.64 3.90 -12.67
C ILE A 120 -3.06 3.06 -13.88
N CYS A 121 -2.73 3.51 -15.10
CA CYS A 121 -3.01 2.77 -16.32
C CYS A 121 -2.24 1.45 -16.37
N VAL A 122 -0.98 1.43 -15.91
CA VAL A 122 -0.20 0.20 -15.80
C VAL A 122 -0.81 -0.77 -14.79
N PHE A 123 -1.23 -0.28 -13.62
CA PHE A 123 -1.92 -1.13 -12.62
C PHE A 123 -3.25 -1.66 -13.13
N ALA A 124 -4.01 -0.86 -13.88
CA ALA A 124 -5.25 -1.32 -14.51
C ALA A 124 -4.98 -2.45 -15.52
N MET A 125 -3.93 -2.32 -16.35
CA MET A 125 -3.51 -3.38 -17.28
C MET A 125 -3.08 -4.67 -16.56
N LEU A 126 -2.27 -4.56 -15.50
CA LEU A 126 -1.89 -5.71 -14.67
C LEU A 126 -3.09 -6.37 -14.00
N THR A 127 -4.05 -5.57 -13.54
CA THR A 127 -5.29 -6.07 -12.91
C THR A 127 -6.09 -6.88 -13.93
N ARG A 128 -6.18 -6.42 -15.17
CA ARG A 128 -6.87 -7.15 -16.26
C ARG A 128 -6.17 -8.46 -16.62
N LEU A 129 -4.84 -8.48 -16.69
CA LEU A 129 -4.08 -9.72 -16.87
C LEU A 129 -4.34 -10.72 -15.73
N ARG A 130 -4.36 -10.25 -14.47
CA ARG A 130 -4.70 -11.10 -13.31
C ARG A 130 -6.13 -11.64 -13.39
N GLN A 131 -7.08 -10.84 -13.86
CA GLN A 131 -8.46 -11.28 -14.05
C GLN A 131 -8.55 -12.39 -15.12
N LEU A 132 -7.80 -12.28 -16.22
CA LEU A 132 -7.74 -13.34 -17.24
C LEU A 132 -7.20 -14.67 -16.69
N CYS A 133 -6.23 -14.64 -15.77
CA CYS A 133 -5.73 -15.86 -15.12
C CYS A 133 -6.75 -16.52 -14.18
N ILE A 134 -7.79 -15.80 -13.75
CA ILE A 134 -8.83 -16.34 -12.87
C ILE A 134 -9.96 -16.93 -13.74
N HIS A 135 -10.50 -16.13 -14.65
CA HIS A 135 -11.55 -16.56 -15.59
C HIS A 135 -11.70 -15.56 -16.74
N PRO A 136 -11.76 -15.99 -18.02
CA PRO A 136 -11.82 -15.09 -19.18
C PRO A 136 -13.02 -14.12 -19.17
N TRP A 137 -14.16 -14.58 -18.67
CA TRP A 137 -15.41 -13.80 -18.64
C TRP A 137 -15.33 -12.50 -17.81
N LEU A 138 -14.41 -12.43 -16.84
CA LEU A 138 -14.20 -11.24 -15.99
C LEU A 138 -13.71 -10.02 -16.79
N VAL A 139 -13.11 -10.25 -17.96
CA VAL A 139 -12.63 -9.20 -18.86
C VAL A 139 -13.57 -8.99 -20.04
N GLN A 140 -14.29 -10.03 -20.46
CA GLN A 140 -15.22 -9.99 -21.58
C GLN A 140 -16.54 -9.26 -21.29
N TYR A 141 -16.87 -8.94 -20.03
CA TYR A 141 -18.03 -8.12 -19.69
C TYR A 141 -17.83 -6.66 -20.13
N THR A 142 -17.98 -6.40 -21.42
CA THR A 142 -18.39 -5.11 -21.96
C THR A 142 -19.91 -5.14 -22.01
N GLY A 143 -20.59 -4.27 -21.25
CA GLY A 143 -22.05 -4.25 -21.17
C GLY A 143 -22.69 -4.22 -22.57
N ALA A 144 -23.15 -5.38 -23.01
CA ALA A 144 -23.99 -5.55 -24.17
C ALA A 144 -25.43 -5.63 -23.66
N THR A 145 -26.01 -4.45 -23.45
CA THR A 145 -27.45 -4.14 -23.53
C THR A 145 -27.59 -2.67 -23.88
#